data_AF-A0A9E1J290-F1
#
_entry.id   AF-A0A9E1J290-F1
#
_cell.length_a   1.000
_cell.length_b   1.000
_cell.length_c   1.000
_cell.angle_alpha   90.00
_cell.angle_beta   90.00
_cell.angle_gamma   90.00
#
_symmetry.space_group_name_H-M   'P 1'
#
loop_
_entity.id
_entity.type
_entity.pdbx_description
1 polymer ?
#
loop_
_entity_poly.entity_id
_entity_poly.type
_entity_poly.pdbx_seq_one_letter_code
_entity_poly.pdbx_strand_id
1 'polypeptide(L)' 'MITGDFIHHPCQFAHPEWSASVDSDPVQSKLTRREVFDRYADTPTLIIGTHFATPTAGHLKRDGDAYRLDV' A
#
# COMPACT_ATOMS: atom_id res chain seq x y z
N MET A 1 -6.75 7.10 5.67
CA MET A 1 -7.02 5.65 5.74
C MET A 1 -5.97 5.00 6.61
N ILE A 2 -6.40 4.23 7.62
CA ILE A 2 -5.52 3.34 8.38
C ILE A 2 -5.49 2.02 7.63
N THR A 3 -4.31 1.48 7.33
CA THR A 3 -4.20 0.31 6.45
C THR A 3 -4.60 -1.01 7.12
N GLY A 4 -4.58 -1.09 8.45
CA GLY A 4 -4.53 -2.39 9.10
C GLY A 4 -3.35 -3.18 8.53
N ASP A 5 -3.59 -4.42 8.10
CA ASP A 5 -2.56 -5.35 7.66
C ASP A 5 -2.65 -5.68 6.15
N PHE A 6 -3.47 -4.98 5.35
CA PHE A 6 -3.48 -5.24 3.90
C PHE A 6 -2.19 -4.75 3.19
N ILE A 7 -1.37 -3.96 3.90
CA ILE A 7 0.03 -3.63 3.56
C ILE A 7 0.84 -3.65 4.85
N HIS A 8 2.02 -4.25 4.80
CA HIS A 8 2.97 -4.35 5.91
C HIS A 8 4.18 -3.43 5.74
N HIS A 9 4.61 -3.16 4.50
CA HIS A 9 5.81 -2.36 4.23
C HIS A 9 5.65 -1.44 3.01
N PRO A 10 6.20 -0.20 3.01
CA PRO A 10 6.10 0.71 1.86
C PRO A 10 6.62 0.17 0.53
N CYS A 11 7.53 -0.81 0.54
CA CYS A 11 7.97 -1.47 -0.69
C CYS A 11 6.83 -2.15 -1.47
N GLN A 12 5.72 -2.50 -0.80
CA GLN A 12 4.55 -3.07 -1.45
C GLN A 12 3.77 -2.04 -2.27
N PHE A 13 4.04 -0.73 -2.16
CA PHE A 13 3.53 0.26 -3.11
C PHE A 13 4.26 0.15 -4.46
N ALA A 14 5.60 0.01 -4.42
CA ALA A 14 6.41 -0.21 -5.61
C ALA A 14 6.21 -1.62 -6.19
N HIS A 15 5.90 -2.60 -5.34
CA HIS A 15 5.63 -3.99 -5.70
C HIS A 15 4.27 -4.49 -5.17
N PRO A 16 3.14 -4.04 -5.73
CA PRO A 16 1.81 -4.46 -5.29
C PRO A 16 1.52 -5.96 -5.45
N GLU A 17 2.36 -6.68 -6.19
CA GLU A 17 2.31 -8.13 -6.36
C GLU A 17 2.99 -8.92 -5.24
N TRP A 18 3.78 -8.29 -4.37
CA TRP A 18 4.48 -8.99 -3.29
C TRP A 18 3.59 -9.22 -2.08
N SER A 19 3.02 -10.42 -1.95
CA SER A 19 2.26 -10.82 -0.77
C SER A 19 3.19 -11.01 0.44
N ALA A 20 2.70 -10.67 1.62
CA ALA A 20 3.40 -10.95 2.86
C ALA A 20 3.23 -12.45 3.20
N SER A 21 4.18 -13.03 3.92
CA SER A 21 4.09 -14.44 4.35
C SER A 21 2.93 -14.71 5.31
N VAL A 22 2.35 -13.66 5.89
CA VAL A 22 1.20 -13.70 6.80
C VAL A 22 -0.13 -13.48 6.08
N ASP A 23 -0.12 -13.22 4.78
CA ASP A 23 -1.36 -13.11 3.99
C ASP A 23 -2.01 -14.50 3.90
N SER A 24 -3.23 -14.65 4.43
CA SER A 24 -3.96 -15.92 4.38
C SER A 24 -4.30 -16.38 2.95
N ASP A 25 -4.46 -15.43 2.03
CA ASP A 25 -4.64 -15.66 0.59
C ASP A 25 -3.77 -14.67 -0.20
N PRO A 26 -2.62 -15.13 -0.76
CA PRO A 26 -1.71 -14.27 -1.51
C PRO A 26 -2.33 -13.67 -2.79
N VAL A 27 -3.26 -14.38 -3.43
CA VAL A 27 -3.92 -13.89 -4.66
C VAL A 27 -4.86 -12.76 -4.30
N GLN A 28 -5.70 -12.96 -3.28
CA GLN A 28 -6.63 -11.94 -2.83
C GLN A 28 -5.91 -10.72 -2.24
N SER A 29 -4.78 -10.89 -1.55
CA SER A 29 -4.02 -9.76 -0.98
C SER A 29 -3.44 -8.83 -2.06
N LYS A 30 -2.94 -9.40 -3.16
CA LYS A 30 -2.49 -8.64 -4.33
C LYS A 30 -3.63 -7.87 -4.98
N LEU A 31 -4.78 -8.53 -5.19
CA LEU A 31 -5.95 -7.88 -5.81
C LEU A 31 -6.46 -6.72 -4.96
N THR A 32 -6.55 -6.94 -3.64
CA THR A 32 -6.95 -5.92 -2.67
C THR A 32 -6.03 -4.71 -2.72
N ARG A 33 -4.70 -4.93 -2.69
CA ARG A 33 -3.73 -3.83 -2.78
C ARG A 33 -3.90 -3.03 -4.06
N ARG A 34 -4.01 -3.69 -5.22
CA ARG A 34 -4.21 -2.99 -6.50
C ARG A 34 -5.50 -2.17 -6.52
N GLU A 35 -6.62 -2.76 -6.11
CA GLU A 35 -7.90 -2.05 -6.07
C GLU A 35 -7.85 -0.82 -5.17
N VAL A 36 -7.27 -0.96 -3.98
CA VAL A 36 -7.16 0.12 -3.00
C VAL A 36 -6.19 1.20 -3.50
N PHE A 37 -5.06 0.81 -4.11
CA PHE A 37 -4.09 1.77 -4.63
C PHE A 37 -4.68 2.58 -5.78
N ASP A 38 -5.36 1.93 -6.72
CA ASP A 38 -6.02 2.63 -7.82
C ASP A 38 -7.09 3.60 -7.33
N ARG A 39 -7.80 3.25 -6.25
CA ARG A 39 -8.84 4.08 -5.65
C ARG A 39 -8.28 5.33 -4.96
N TYR A 40 -7.13 5.23 -4.30
CA TYR A 40 -6.62 6.30 -3.43
C TYR A 40 -5.37 7.02 -3.95
N ALA A 41 -4.71 6.50 -4.99
CA ALA A 41 -3.57 7.17 -5.59
C ALA A 41 -3.97 8.55 -6.11
N ASP A 42 -3.09 9.53 -5.86
CA ASP A 42 -3.25 10.94 -6.23
C ASP A 42 -4.41 11.69 -5.57
N THR A 43 -5.12 11.03 -4.63
CA THR A 43 -6.10 11.69 -3.76
C THR A 43 -5.41 12.39 -2.57
N PRO A 44 -6.07 13.35 -1.89
CA PRO A 44 -5.56 13.94 -0.65
C PRO A 44 -5.69 12.99 0.57
N THR A 45 -5.94 11.70 0.34
CA THR A 45 -6.11 10.73 1.43
C THR A 45 -4.77 10.43 2.09
N LEU A 46 -4.61 10.83 3.36
CA LEU A 46 -3.47 10.40 4.16
C LEU A 46 -3.53 8.89 4.43
N ILE A 47 -2.48 8.17 4.06
CA ILE A 47 -2.28 6.75 4.32
C ILE A 47 -1.46 6.60 5.58
N ILE A 48 -1.93 5.79 6.54
CA ILE A 48 -1.24 5.54 7.81
C ILE A 48 -1.02 4.03 7.90
N GLY A 49 0.25 3.60 7.82
CA GLY A 49 0.63 2.19 7.85
C GLY A 49 0.82 1.68 9.28
N THR A 50 0.14 0.60 9.65
CA THR A 50 0.20 0.01 10.99
C THR A 50 1.62 -0.46 11.36
N HIS A 51 2.35 -1.02 10.38
CA HIS A 51 3.66 -1.64 10.56
C HIS A 51 4.81 -0.85 9.91
N PHE A 52 4.54 0.36 9.42
CA PHE A 52 5.57 1.15 8.75
C PHE A 52 6.57 1.69 9.76
N ALA A 53 7.86 1.64 9.43
CA ALA A 53 8.86 2.44 10.12
C ALA A 53 8.63 3.94 9.84
N THR A 54 9.22 4.83 10.64
CA THR A 54 9.12 6.28 10.39
C THR A 54 9.75 6.65 9.04
N PRO A 55 9.09 7.52 8.23
CA PRO A 55 7.75 8.10 8.44
C PRO A 55 6.62 7.08 8.24
N THR A 56 5.69 7.03 9.19
CA THR A 56 4.62 6.01 9.25
C THR A 56 3.40 6.33 8.38
N ALA A 57 3.33 7.56 7.85
CA ALA A 57 2.21 8.05 7.07
C ALA A 57 2.66 8.95 5.92
N GLY A 58 1.88 8.97 4.84
CA GLY A 58 2.13 9.77 3.64
C GLY A 58 0.96 9.73 2.67
N HIS A 59 1.11 10.33 1.50
CA HIS A 59 0.11 10.31 0.43
C HIS A 59 0.51 9.31 -0.65
N LEU A 60 -0.46 8.54 -1.13
CA LEU A 60 -0.21 7.60 -2.22
C LEU A 60 -0.15 8.33 -3.56
N LYS A 61 0.91 8.11 -4.33
CA LYS A 61 1.10 8.67 -5.69
C LYS A 61 1.34 7.57 -6.71
N ARG A 62 0.86 7.78 -7.94
CA ARG A 62 1.26 6.93 -9.07
C ARG A 62 2.72 7.17 -9.42
N ASP A 63 3.42 6.11 -9.80
CA ASP A 63 4.83 6.13 -10.20
C ASP A 63 5.05 5.14 -11.36
N GLY A 64 4.88 5.62 -12.58
CA GLY A 64 4.80 4.78 -13.78
C GLY A 64 3.65 3.78 -13.69
N ASP A 65 3.98 2.49 -13.81
CA ASP A 65 3.04 1.37 -13.68
C ASP A 65 2.85 0.89 -12.22
N ALA A 66 3.46 1.59 -11.26
CA ALA A 66 3.44 1.26 -9.82
C ALA A 66 3.01 2.47 -8.99
N TYR A 67 3.32 2.43 -7.69
CA TYR A 67 2.95 3.45 -6.73
C TYR A 67 4.11 3.76 -5.78
N ARG A 68 4.08 4.96 -5.19
CA ARG A 68 5.00 5.37 -4.13
C ARG A 68 4.24 6.07 -3.01
N LEU A 69 4.79 5.99 -1.80
CA LEU A 69 4.36 6.81 -0.68
C LEU A 69 5.15 8.11 -0.69
N ASP A 70 4.45 9.23 -0.76
CA ASP A 70 4.99 10.59 -0.67
C ASP A 70 4.88 11.07 0.77
N VAL A 71 6.02 11.25 1.44
CA VAL A 71 6.15 11.47 2.89
C VAL A 71 6.77 12.82 3.22
#